data_AF-A0A1X0RFX3-F1
#
_entry.id   AF-A0A1X0RFX3-F1
#
_cell.length_a   1.000
_cell.length_b   1.000
_cell.length_c   1.000
_cell.angle_alpha   90.00
_cell.angle_beta   90.00
_cell.angle_gamma   90.00
#
_symmetry.space_group_name_H-M   'P 1'
#
loop_
_entity.id
_entity.type
_entity.pdbx_description
1 polymer ?
#
loop_
_entity_poly.entity_id
_entity_poly.type
_entity_poly.pdbx_seq_one_letter_code
_entity_poly.pdbx_strand_id
1 'polypeptide(L)'
;MDKRVANSAALPEGLLENWNLFRQSHRFIIYTKKLASGTSQCLSEACIQLATTYTNCIVENFEARLLKYLSYLIQNTFVSMAYQDVKKIAYDYCYQSVCKGEPKWPQDATFTQETKTAVDKACLP
;
A
#
# COMPACT_ATOMS: atom_id res chain seq x y z
N MET A 1 4.17 -1.28 5.69
CA MET A 1 4.46 -2.71 5.45
C MET A 1 3.25 -3.51 5.86
N ASP A 2 2.49 -4.01 4.89
CA ASP A 2 1.41 -4.97 5.15
C ASP A 2 2.00 -6.22 5.78
N LYS A 3 1.61 -6.50 7.02
CA LYS A 3 1.71 -7.87 7.51
C LYS A 3 0.68 -8.68 6.74
N ARG A 4 1.12 -9.29 5.63
CA ARG A 4 0.41 -10.46 5.08
C ARG A 4 0.12 -11.36 6.27
N VAL A 5 -1.15 -11.65 6.52
CA VAL A 5 -1.52 -12.79 7.35
C VAL A 5 -1.10 -14.02 6.55
N ALA A 6 0.19 -14.33 6.62
CA ALA A 6 0.64 -15.68 6.39
C ALA A 6 0.04 -16.50 7.54
N ASN A 7 -0.49 -17.67 7.23
CA ASN A 7 -0.60 -18.71 8.26
C ASN A 7 0.84 -18.91 8.78
N SER A 8 1.16 -18.21 9.87
CA SER A 8 2.52 -18.05 10.38
C SER A 8 2.99 -19.25 11.19
N ALA A 9 2.13 -20.25 11.36
CA ALA A 9 2.56 -21.56 11.79
C ALA A 9 3.15 -22.26 10.57
N ALA A 10 4.48 -22.43 10.54
CA ALA A 10 5.07 -23.52 9.78
C ALA A 10 4.37 -24.79 10.27
N LEU A 11 3.42 -25.30 9.48
CA LEU A 11 2.74 -26.53 9.82
C LEU A 11 3.82 -27.61 9.85
N PRO A 12 3.93 -28.39 10.94
CA PRO A 12 4.80 -29.55 10.96
C PRO A 12 4.63 -30.37 9.69
N GLU A 13 5.73 -30.88 9.15
CA GLU A 13 5.69 -31.73 7.96
C GLU A 13 4.71 -32.88 8.18
N GLY A 14 3.80 -33.08 7.22
CA GLY A 14 2.74 -34.08 7.33
C GLY A 14 1.55 -33.70 8.22
N LEU A 15 1.51 -32.55 8.90
CA LEU A 15 0.35 -32.16 9.74
C LEU A 15 -0.94 -32.04 8.90
N LEU A 16 -0.85 -31.51 7.68
CA LEU A 16 -2.01 -31.41 6.79
C LEU A 16 -2.53 -32.79 6.39
N GLU A 17 -1.61 -33.73 6.16
CA GLU A 17 -1.92 -35.11 5.79
C GLU A 17 -2.51 -35.89 6.97
N ASN A 18 -1.93 -35.74 8.15
CA ASN A 18 -2.45 -36.25 9.42
C ASN A 18 -3.83 -35.67 9.74
N TRP A 19 -4.03 -34.37 9.51
CA TRP A 19 -5.34 -33.72 9.67
C TRP A 19 -6.37 -34.30 8.69
N ASN A 20 -5.99 -34.56 7.45
CA ASN A 20 -6.88 -35.16 6.45
C ASN A 20 -7.26 -36.60 6.83
N LEU A 21 -6.30 -37.43 7.26
CA LEU A 21 -6.56 -38.80 7.75
C LEU A 21 -7.43 -38.80 9.01
N PHE A 22 -7.17 -37.88 9.93
CA PHE A 22 -7.93 -37.70 11.16
C PHE A 22 -9.38 -37.26 10.88
N ARG A 23 -9.56 -36.29 9.98
CA ARG A 23 -10.89 -35.83 9.52
C ARG A 23 -11.69 -36.96 8.86
N GLN A 24 -11.04 -37.81 8.07
CA GLN A 24 -11.71 -38.93 7.40
C GLN A 24 -12.23 -39.97 8.40
N SER A 25 -11.45 -40.25 9.45
CA SER A 25 -11.76 -41.23 10.50
C SER A 25 -12.71 -40.69 11.58
N HIS A 26 -12.72 -39.38 11.83
CA HIS A 26 -13.49 -38.76 12.91
C HIS A 26 -14.40 -37.63 12.40
N ARG A 27 -15.34 -37.95 11.50
CA ARG A 27 -16.22 -36.96 10.83
C ARG A 27 -17.02 -36.05 11.80
N PHE A 28 -17.25 -36.50 13.03
CA PHE A 28 -18.06 -35.78 14.03
C PHE A 28 -17.25 -34.88 14.97
N ILE A 29 -15.91 -35.00 15.01
CA ILE A 29 -15.06 -34.18 15.90
C ILE A 29 -14.85 -32.76 15.39
N ILE A 30 -15.00 -32.59 14.07
CA ILE A 30 -14.95 -31.28 13.47
C ILE A 30 -16.27 -30.62 13.82
N TYR A 31 -16.20 -29.41 14.37
CA TYR A 31 -17.34 -28.50 14.45
C TYR A 31 -17.79 -28.19 13.02
N THR A 32 -18.49 -29.12 12.37
CA THR A 32 -19.29 -28.85 11.19
C THR A 32 -20.54 -28.18 11.72
N LYS A 33 -20.40 -26.92 12.17
CA LYS A 33 -21.53 -26.02 12.00
C LYS A 33 -21.72 -26.02 10.49
N LYS A 34 -22.69 -26.81 10.00
CA LYS A 34 -23.06 -26.82 8.59
C LYS A 34 -23.42 -25.37 8.30
N LEU A 35 -22.47 -24.62 7.73
CA LEU A 35 -22.79 -23.38 7.06
C LEU A 35 -23.83 -23.81 6.02
N ALA A 36 -25.03 -23.24 6.12
CA ALA A 36 -26.06 -23.54 5.14
C ALA A 36 -25.44 -23.32 3.75
N SER A 37 -25.77 -24.19 2.80
CA SER A 37 -25.27 -24.03 1.42
C SER A 37 -25.61 -22.60 0.96
N GLY A 38 -24.60 -21.81 0.63
CA GLY A 38 -24.74 -20.37 0.32
C GLY A 38 -24.15 -19.42 1.38
N THR A 39 -24.03 -19.80 2.66
CA THR A 39 -23.42 -18.93 3.68
C THR A 39 -21.92 -18.74 3.47
N SER A 40 -21.21 -19.75 2.96
CA SER A 40 -19.80 -19.60 2.56
C SER A 40 -19.63 -18.62 1.40
N GLN A 41 -20.59 -18.61 0.47
CA GLN A 41 -20.60 -17.68 -0.66
C GLN A 41 -20.81 -16.24 -0.16
N CYS A 42 -21.80 -16.00 0.71
CA CYS A 42 -22.01 -14.69 1.32
C CYS A 42 -20.78 -14.19 2.07
N LEU A 43 -20.08 -15.08 2.79
CA LEU A 43 -18.86 -14.72 3.51
C LEU A 43 -17.71 -14.39 2.54
N SER A 44 -17.51 -15.20 1.51
CA SER A 44 -16.52 -14.93 0.47
C SER A 44 -16.79 -13.62 -0.25
N GLU A 45 -18.04 -13.35 -0.63
CA GLU A 45 -18.45 -12.08 -1.24
C GLU A 45 -18.20 -10.90 -0.31
N ALA A 46 -18.53 -11.01 0.99
CA ALA A 46 -18.23 -9.97 1.96
C ALA A 46 -16.73 -9.70 2.11
N CYS A 47 -15.90 -10.76 2.12
CA CYS A 47 -14.44 -10.60 2.14
C CYS A 47 -13.90 -9.93 0.87
N ILE A 48 -14.44 -10.29 -0.30
CA ILE A 48 -14.09 -9.66 -1.58
C ILE A 48 -14.47 -8.18 -1.56
N GLN A 49 -15.71 -7.86 -1.15
CA GLN A 49 -16.18 -6.48 -1.04
C GLN A 49 -15.30 -5.66 -0.09
N LEU A 50 -14.93 -6.23 1.06
CA LEU A 50 -14.04 -5.56 2.02
C LEU A 50 -12.66 -5.29 1.41
N ALA A 51 -12.06 -6.30 0.77
CA ALA A 51 -10.76 -6.16 0.12
C ALA A 51 -10.80 -5.10 -1.00
N THR A 52 -11.79 -5.16 -1.88
CA THR A 52 -12.00 -4.17 -2.94
C THR A 52 -12.20 -2.77 -2.38
N THR A 53 -13.04 -2.61 -1.35
CA THR A 53 -13.29 -1.30 -0.71
C THR A 53 -12.01 -0.71 -0.14
N TYR A 54 -11.20 -1.52 0.54
CA TYR A 54 -9.93 -1.08 1.10
C TYR A 54 -8.91 -0.70 0.02
N THR A 55 -8.81 -1.51 -1.04
CA THR A 55 -7.95 -1.20 -2.20
C THR A 55 -8.39 0.08 -2.90
N ASN A 56 -9.69 0.27 -3.14
CA ASN A 56 -10.22 1.48 -3.74
C ASN A 56 -9.90 2.70 -2.88
N CYS A 57 -10.13 2.63 -1.57
CA CYS A 57 -9.77 3.70 -0.64
C CYS A 57 -8.27 4.05 -0.70
N ILE A 58 -7.39 3.06 -0.81
CA ILE A 58 -5.95 3.31 -0.99
C ILE A 58 -5.68 4.03 -2.30
N VAL A 59 -6.23 3.55 -3.42
CA VAL A 59 -6.00 4.11 -4.76
C VAL A 59 -6.56 5.53 -4.87
N GLU A 60 -7.78 5.75 -4.42
CA GLU A 60 -8.46 7.06 -4.40
C GLU A 60 -7.69 8.10 -3.58
N ASN A 61 -7.01 7.66 -2.51
CA ASN A 61 -6.22 8.55 -1.64
C ASN A 61 -4.72 8.53 -1.97
N PHE A 62 -4.28 7.76 -2.95
CA PHE A 62 -2.86 7.52 -3.21
C PHE A 62 -2.14 8.82 -3.57
N GLU A 63 -2.67 9.57 -4.53
CA GLU A 63 -2.09 10.82 -5.01
C GLU A 63 -1.95 11.83 -3.85
N ALA A 64 -3.02 12.08 -3.10
CA ALA A 64 -3.00 13.01 -1.98
C ALA A 64 -1.99 12.60 -0.89
N ARG A 65 -1.89 11.31 -0.59
CA ARG A 65 -0.92 10.78 0.39
C ARG A 65 0.51 10.91 -0.11
N LEU A 66 0.76 10.58 -1.38
CA LEU A 66 2.07 10.69 -2.01
C LEU A 66 2.53 12.15 -2.04
N LEU A 67 1.68 13.07 -2.51
CA LEU A 67 1.99 14.50 -2.53
C LEU A 67 2.29 15.05 -1.13
N LYS A 68 1.50 14.66 -0.12
CA LYS A 68 1.75 15.06 1.27
C LYS A 68 3.12 14.59 1.75
N TYR A 69 3.48 13.35 1.43
CA TYR A 69 4.78 12.78 1.81
C TYR A 69 5.94 13.48 1.09
N LEU A 70 5.82 13.70 -0.22
CA LEU A 70 6.83 14.42 -1.01
C LEU A 70 7.03 15.86 -0.53
N SER A 71 5.94 16.59 -0.28
CA SER A 71 6.02 17.94 0.30
C SER A 71 6.70 17.94 1.67
N TYR A 72 6.43 16.94 2.52
CA TYR A 72 7.09 16.80 3.82
C TYR A 72 8.61 16.58 3.68
N LEU A 73 9.04 15.73 2.74
CA LEU A 73 10.46 15.49 2.49
C LEU A 73 11.17 16.78 2.03
N ILE A 74 10.61 17.48 1.05
CA ILE A 74 11.19 18.73 0.52
C ILE A 74 11.25 19.79 1.62
N GLN A 75 10.18 19.97 2.41
CA GLN A 75 10.16 20.95 3.50
C GLN A 75 11.21 20.65 4.58
N ASN A 76 11.45 19.38 4.89
CA ASN A 76 12.51 18.99 5.83
C ASN A 76 13.92 19.21 5.27
N THR A 77 14.11 19.02 3.96
CA THR A 77 15.38 19.30 3.29
C THR A 77 15.64 20.80 3.19
N PHE A 78 14.60 21.60 2.94
CA PHE A 78 14.70 23.05 2.75
C PHE A 78 13.72 23.77 3.68
N VAL A 79 14.09 23.85 4.97
CA VAL A 79 13.24 24.42 6.03
C VAL A 79 12.77 25.85 5.72
N SER A 80 13.60 26.65 5.06
CA SER A 80 13.30 28.03 4.68
C SER A 80 12.55 28.20 3.35
N MET A 81 12.31 27.11 2.61
CA MET A 81 11.59 27.18 1.33
C MET A 81 10.11 27.49 1.57
N ALA A 82 9.56 28.39 0.77
CA ALA A 82 8.16 28.76 0.85
C ALA A 82 7.28 27.56 0.53
N TYR A 83 6.21 27.38 1.29
CA TYR A 83 5.31 26.22 1.16
C TYR A 83 4.68 26.09 -0.23
N GLN A 84 4.47 27.20 -0.94
CA GLN A 84 3.97 27.19 -2.32
C GLN A 84 4.97 26.57 -3.29
N ASP A 85 6.26 26.88 -3.13
CA ASP A 85 7.33 26.31 -3.96
C ASP A 85 7.51 24.83 -3.65
N VAL A 86 7.42 24.45 -2.37
CA VAL A 86 7.41 23.04 -1.94
C VAL A 86 6.30 22.26 -2.64
N LYS A 87 5.08 22.82 -2.69
CA LYS A 87 3.95 22.18 -3.38
C LYS A 87 4.18 22.05 -4.88
N LYS A 88 4.68 23.10 -5.53
CA LYS A 88 4.98 23.08 -6.98
C LYS A 88 6.04 22.04 -7.31
N ILE A 89 7.15 22.00 -6.57
CA ILE A 89 8.21 20.99 -6.76
C ILE A 89 7.66 19.58 -6.52
N ALA A 90 6.86 19.39 -5.46
CA ALA A 90 6.26 18.10 -5.15
C ALA A 90 5.36 17.59 -6.27
N TYR A 91 4.53 18.46 -6.87
CA TYR A 91 3.56 18.09 -7.91
C TYR A 91 4.16 18.05 -9.32
N ASP A 92 4.80 19.13 -9.76
CA ASP A 92 5.26 19.30 -11.15
C ASP A 92 6.49 18.44 -11.46
N TYR A 93 7.32 18.16 -10.45
CA TYR A 93 8.56 17.42 -10.60
C TYR A 93 8.50 16.05 -9.90
N CYS A 94 8.46 15.99 -8.57
CA CYS A 94 8.65 14.73 -7.84
C CYS A 94 7.54 13.71 -8.11
N TYR A 95 6.27 14.12 -8.05
CA TYR A 95 5.14 13.24 -8.33
C TYR A 95 5.18 12.71 -9.76
N GLN A 96 5.46 13.58 -10.75
CA GLN A 96 5.60 13.16 -12.15
C GLN A 96 6.76 12.18 -12.34
N SER A 97 7.91 12.39 -11.66
CA SER A 97 9.04 11.45 -11.71
C SER A 97 8.68 10.08 -11.14
N VAL A 98 7.97 10.02 -10.01
CA VAL A 98 7.55 8.76 -9.37
C VAL A 98 6.48 8.05 -10.19
N CYS A 99 5.50 8.79 -10.71
CA CYS A 99 4.36 8.26 -11.46
C CYS A 99 4.63 8.10 -12.97
N LYS A 100 5.88 8.29 -13.43
CA LYS A 100 6.31 8.19 -14.84
C LYS A 100 5.55 9.12 -15.80
N GLY A 101 5.21 10.32 -15.33
CA GLY A 101 4.69 11.41 -16.15
C GLY A 101 5.81 12.19 -16.85
N GLU A 102 5.57 13.48 -17.09
CA GLU A 102 6.57 14.41 -17.65
C GLU A 102 7.10 15.36 -16.56
N PRO A 103 8.16 14.99 -15.81
CA PRO A 103 8.66 15.80 -14.73
C PRO A 103 9.26 17.11 -15.23
N LYS A 104 8.80 18.23 -14.67
CA LYS A 104 9.25 19.58 -15.01
C LYS A 104 9.53 20.35 -13.74
N TRP A 105 10.68 21.02 -13.70
CA TRP A 105 10.96 21.97 -12.61
C TRP A 105 10.02 23.18 -12.73
N PRO A 106 9.46 23.69 -11.62
CA PRO A 106 8.60 24.86 -11.66
C PRO A 106 9.34 26.07 -12.25
N GLN A 107 8.69 26.79 -13.16
CA GLN A 107 9.33 27.89 -13.92
C GLN A 107 9.54 29.17 -13.11
N ASP A 108 8.80 29.34 -12.01
CA ASP A 108 8.72 30.61 -11.29
C ASP A 108 9.91 30.87 -10.36
N ALA A 109 10.78 29.87 -10.15
CA ALA A 109 11.88 29.97 -9.21
C ALA A 109 13.19 29.44 -9.83
N THR A 110 14.24 30.26 -9.74
CA THR A 110 15.60 29.89 -10.14
C THR A 110 16.19 28.93 -9.10
N PHE A 111 15.83 27.66 -9.16
CA PHE A 111 16.41 26.64 -8.28
C PHE A 111 17.85 26.33 -8.70
N THR A 112 18.77 26.30 -7.74
CA THR A 112 20.16 25.95 -8.00
C THR A 112 20.29 24.46 -8.35
N GLN A 113 21.37 24.08 -9.02
CA GLN A 113 21.63 22.66 -9.31
C GLN A 113 21.79 21.83 -8.02
N GLU A 114 22.28 22.44 -6.95
CA GLU A 114 22.36 21.81 -5.62
C GLU A 114 20.96 21.49 -5.07
N THR A 115 20.01 22.43 -5.18
CA THR A 115 18.62 22.20 -4.79
C THR A 115 18.04 21.02 -5.56
N LYS A 116 18.24 20.97 -6.88
CA LYS A 116 17.72 19.89 -7.72
C LYS A 116 18.27 18.53 -7.30
N THR A 117 19.59 18.45 -7.13
CA THR A 117 20.28 17.23 -6.69
C THR A 117 19.81 16.76 -5.31
N ALA A 118 19.60 17.70 -4.37
CA ALA A 118 19.13 17.36 -3.04
C ALA A 118 17.67 16.89 -3.03
N VAL A 119 16.80 17.47 -3.88
CA VAL A 119 15.44 16.98 -4.09
C VAL A 119 15.44 15.58 -4.69
N ASP A 120 16.26 15.33 -5.72
CA ASP A 120 16.38 14.01 -6.35
C ASP A 120 16.76 12.96 -5.30
N LYS A 121 17.80 13.25 -4.50
CA LYS A 121 18.25 12.36 -3.42
C LYS A 121 17.19 12.12 -2.33
N ALA A 122 16.37 13.13 -2.02
CA ALA A 122 15.38 13.05 -0.96
C ALA A 122 14.10 12.34 -1.40
N CYS A 123 13.66 12.55 -2.66
CA CYS A 123 12.31 12.24 -3.10
C CYS A 123 12.22 11.10 -4.13
N LEU A 124 13.31 10.79 -4.83
CA LEU A 124 13.31 9.82 -5.92
C LEU A 124 13.99 8.51 -5.50
N PRO A 125 13.50 7.36 -6.01
CA PRO A 125 14.09 6.04 -5.76
C PRO A 125 15.43 5.80 -6.47
#